data_AF-A0A426GBX6-F1
#
_entry.id   AF-A0A426GBX6-F1
#
_cell.length_a   1.000
_cell.length_b   1.000
_cell.length_c   1.000
_cell.angle_alpha   90.00
_cell.angle_beta   90.00
_cell.angle_gamma   90.00
#
_symmetry.space_group_name_H-M   'P 1'
#
loop_
_entity.id
_entity.type
_entity.pdbx_description
1 polymer ?
#
loop_
_entity_poly.entity_id
_entity_poly.type
_entity_poly.pdbx_seq_one_letter_code
_entity_poly.pdbx_strand_id
1 'polypeptide(L)'
;SPPSRFAKIALGHLTREYPNNLDHVMADAGAVRSPRDLHPIFYGSFDWHSCVHGYWLLAPLLRLRPEMPEAETIITLFDDAFPPEKVGVEPAYLARPESRGFERPYG
;
A
#
# COMPACT_ATOMS: atom_id res chain seq x y z
N SER A 1 8.25 16.00 16.63
CA SER A 1 9.10 16.61 15.59
C SER A 1 8.40 16.49 14.23
N PRO A 2 8.80 17.24 13.17
CA PRO A 2 8.21 17.08 11.84
C PRO A 2 8.24 15.63 11.30
N PRO A 3 9.35 14.86 11.45
CA PRO A 3 9.38 13.44 11.07
C PRO A 3 8.29 12.58 11.73
N SER A 4 8.14 12.68 13.05
CA SER A 4 7.10 11.93 13.80
C SER A 4 5.68 12.31 13.35
N ARG A 5 5.44 13.58 12.98
CA ARG A 5 4.13 13.98 12.42
C ARG A 5 3.87 13.31 11.06
N PHE A 6 4.87 13.23 10.18
CA PHE A 6 4.73 12.55 8.89
C PHE A 6 4.51 11.03 9.07
N ALA A 7 5.25 10.39 9.99
CA ALA A 7 5.06 8.98 10.34
C ALA A 7 3.61 8.70 10.77
N LYS A 8 3.08 9.48 11.71
CA LYS A 8 1.73 9.27 12.25
C LYS A 8 0.63 9.45 11.20
N ILE A 9 0.81 10.36 10.25
CA ILE A 9 -0.12 10.54 9.15
C ILE A 9 -0.17 9.25 8.31
N ALA A 10 0.98 8.76 7.84
CA ALA A 10 1.07 7.54 7.04
C ALA A 10 0.53 6.32 7.79
N LEU A 11 1.02 6.08 9.00
CA LEU A 11 0.59 4.96 9.85
C LEU A 11 -0.93 4.95 10.11
N GLY A 12 -1.58 6.11 10.11
CA GLY A 12 -3.02 6.24 10.34
C GLY A 12 -3.90 5.73 9.20
N HIS A 13 -3.34 5.46 8.01
CA HIS A 13 -4.13 5.04 6.85
C HIS A 13 -3.61 3.79 6.12
N LEU A 14 -2.33 3.43 6.24
CA LEU A 14 -1.72 2.33 5.47
C LEU A 14 -2.36 0.95 5.65
N THR A 15 -3.04 0.69 6.77
CA THR A 15 -3.74 -0.57 7.04
C THR A 15 -5.27 -0.41 7.12
N ARG A 16 -5.78 0.79 6.82
CA ARG A 16 -7.20 1.12 6.83
C ARG A 16 -7.81 0.86 5.46
N GLU A 17 -8.61 -0.20 5.37
CA GLU A 17 -9.17 -0.68 4.09
C GLU A 17 -10.32 0.17 3.54
N TYR A 18 -11.08 0.89 4.38
CA TYR A 18 -12.24 1.67 3.91
C TYR A 18 -12.32 3.08 4.55
N PRO A 19 -12.83 4.08 3.81
CA PRO A 19 -13.25 4.04 2.40
C PRO A 19 -12.06 3.89 1.43
N ASN A 20 -12.28 3.23 0.28
CA ASN A 20 -11.26 3.02 -0.74
C ASN A 20 -11.86 3.13 -2.15
N ASN A 21 -11.13 3.78 -3.04
CA ASN A 21 -11.37 3.91 -4.45
C ASN A 21 -10.47 2.93 -5.20
N LEU A 22 -11.08 1.87 -5.69
CA LEU A 22 -10.38 0.74 -6.27
C LEU A 22 -10.40 0.85 -7.80
N ASP A 23 -9.23 1.09 -8.41
CA ASP A 23 -9.05 0.99 -9.86
C ASP A 23 -8.85 -0.49 -10.25
N HIS A 24 -9.96 -1.18 -10.50
CA HIS A 24 -9.96 -2.59 -10.86
C HIS A 24 -10.89 -2.88 -12.03
N VAL A 25 -10.29 -3.28 -13.16
CA VAL A 25 -11.03 -3.80 -14.30
C VAL A 25 -11.40 -5.26 -14.03
N MET A 26 -12.71 -5.52 -13.95
CA MET A 26 -13.31 -6.83 -13.77
C MET A 26 -13.53 -7.50 -15.13
N ALA A 27 -12.92 -8.67 -15.35
CA ALA A 27 -13.12 -9.45 -16.57
C ALA A 27 -14.49 -10.14 -16.60
N ASP A 28 -14.98 -10.54 -15.43
CA ASP A 28 -16.26 -11.22 -15.22
C ASP A 28 -16.77 -10.98 -13.80
N ALA A 29 -17.94 -11.52 -13.48
CA ALA A 29 -18.58 -11.34 -12.17
C ALA A 29 -17.78 -11.93 -10.98
N GLY A 30 -16.90 -12.91 -11.22
CA GLY A 30 -16.02 -13.49 -10.22
C GLY A 30 -14.82 -12.60 -9.87
N ALA A 31 -14.57 -11.54 -10.63
CA ALA A 31 -13.51 -10.57 -10.38
C ALA A 31 -13.88 -9.51 -9.32
N VAL A 32 -15.10 -9.53 -8.76
CA VAL A 32 -15.48 -8.66 -7.64
C VAL A 32 -14.70 -9.07 -6.40
N ARG A 33 -13.75 -8.23 -5.98
CA ARG A 33 -12.83 -8.49 -4.85
C ARG A 33 -12.63 -7.23 -4.00
N SER A 34 -12.24 -7.40 -2.75
CA SER A 34 -11.90 -6.27 -1.87
C SER A 34 -10.52 -5.68 -2.20
N PRO A 35 -10.19 -4.47 -1.71
CA PRO A 35 -8.84 -3.92 -1.85
C PRO A 35 -7.77 -4.86 -1.28
N ARG A 36 -8.01 -5.46 -0.11
CA ARG A 36 -7.06 -6.38 0.53
C ARG A 36 -6.84 -7.67 -0.25
N ASP A 37 -7.89 -8.15 -0.90
CA ASP A 37 -7.83 -9.33 -1.74
C ASP A 37 -6.99 -9.13 -3.00
N LEU A 38 -7.01 -7.93 -3.56
CA LEU A 38 -6.32 -7.58 -4.80
C LEU A 38 -4.88 -7.12 -4.55
N HIS A 39 -4.66 -6.36 -3.47
CA HIS A 39 -3.41 -5.68 -3.15
C HIS A 39 -3.03 -5.87 -1.68
N PRO A 40 -2.66 -7.07 -1.24
CA PRO A 40 -2.49 -7.39 0.17
C PRO A 40 -1.41 -6.56 0.90
N ILE A 41 -0.51 -5.90 0.17
CA ILE A 41 0.46 -4.95 0.73
C ILE A 41 -0.12 -3.53 0.73
N PHE A 42 -0.72 -3.13 -0.38
CA PHE A 42 -1.11 -1.76 -0.67
C PHE A 42 -2.64 -1.56 -0.65
N TYR A 43 -3.33 -2.27 0.24
CA TYR A 43 -4.80 -2.23 0.34
C TYR A 43 -5.36 -1.07 1.14
N GLY A 44 -4.55 -0.52 2.05
CA GLY A 44 -4.99 0.60 2.88
C GLY A 44 -5.04 1.90 2.10
N SER A 45 -5.32 3.00 2.82
CA SER A 45 -5.46 4.34 2.24
C SER A 45 -6.69 4.47 1.33
N PHE A 46 -6.87 5.66 0.78
CA PHE A 46 -7.99 5.91 -0.13
C PHE A 46 -7.84 5.19 -1.46
N ASP A 47 -6.63 4.95 -1.97
CA ASP A 47 -6.36 4.18 -3.17
C ASP A 47 -4.97 3.52 -3.07
N TRP A 48 -4.69 2.59 -3.99
CA TRP A 48 -3.43 1.85 -4.06
C TRP A 48 -2.22 2.78 -4.16
N HIS A 49 -2.28 3.80 -5.02
CA HIS A 49 -1.20 4.77 -5.23
C HIS A 49 -0.82 5.50 -3.94
N SER A 50 -1.82 6.00 -3.23
CA SER A 50 -1.68 6.69 -1.96
C SER A 50 -1.05 5.79 -0.89
N CYS A 51 -1.40 4.50 -0.92
CA CYS A 51 -0.82 3.51 -0.03
C CYS A 51 0.68 3.29 -0.33
N VAL A 52 1.03 3.10 -1.61
CA VAL A 52 2.42 2.98 -2.06
C VAL A 52 3.26 4.20 -1.61
N HIS A 53 2.74 5.43 -1.78
CA HIS A 53 3.43 6.63 -1.32
C HIS A 53 3.62 6.68 0.21
N GLY A 54 2.67 6.17 0.99
CA GLY A 54 2.82 6.11 2.43
C GLY A 54 3.95 5.15 2.85
N TYR A 55 4.05 3.96 2.23
CA TYR A 55 5.20 3.08 2.46
C TYR A 55 6.51 3.71 1.99
N TRP A 56 6.51 4.35 0.81
CA TRP A 56 7.68 5.07 0.29
C TRP A 56 8.10 6.21 1.23
N LEU A 57 7.17 6.89 1.89
CA LEU A 57 7.47 7.92 2.88
C LEU A 57 8.13 7.33 4.14
N LEU A 58 7.61 6.20 4.65
CA LEU A 58 8.07 5.59 5.90
C LEU A 58 9.47 4.96 5.79
N ALA A 59 9.81 4.30 4.67
CA ALA A 59 11.11 3.65 4.49
C ALA A 59 12.34 4.60 4.66
N PRO A 60 12.45 5.73 3.95
CA PRO A 60 13.54 6.69 4.15
C PRO A 60 13.43 7.40 5.50
N LEU A 61 12.23 7.60 6.04
CA LEU A 61 12.06 8.17 7.38
C LEU A 61 12.70 7.28 8.45
N LEU A 62 12.42 5.98 8.41
CA LEU A 62 13.03 4.97 9.29
C LEU A 62 14.55 4.92 9.10
N ARG A 63 15.03 4.91 7.86
CA ARG A 63 16.46 4.88 7.55
C ARG A 63 17.21 6.10 8.08
N LEU A 64 16.63 7.30 7.95
CA LEU A 64 17.30 8.56 8.29
C LEU A 64 17.11 8.94 9.76
N ARG A 65 16.00 8.54 10.38
CA ARG A 65 15.60 8.92 11.75
C ARG A 65 15.21 7.68 12.58
N PRO A 66 16.12 6.70 12.74
CA PRO A 66 15.80 5.46 13.45
C PRO A 66 15.48 5.67 14.95
N GLU A 67 15.85 6.81 15.52
CA GLU A 67 15.60 7.16 16.92
C GLU A 67 14.18 7.70 17.19
N MET A 68 13.33 7.84 16.16
CA MET A 68 11.96 8.33 16.35
C MET A 68 11.09 7.35 17.13
N PRO A 69 10.12 7.83 17.93
CA PRO A 69 9.23 6.95 18.71
C PRO A 69 8.45 5.94 17.87
N GLU A 70 8.17 6.25 16.59
CA GLU A 70 7.39 5.42 15.69
C GLU A 70 8.22 4.33 14.98
N ALA A 71 9.54 4.25 15.19
CA ALA A 71 10.42 3.36 14.44
C ALA A 71 10.01 1.89 14.54
N GLU A 72 9.75 1.38 15.74
CA GLU A 72 9.30 -0.01 15.97
C GLU A 72 7.93 -0.30 15.35
N THR A 73 7.01 0.66 15.37
CA THR A 73 5.71 0.54 14.69
C THR A 73 5.89 0.44 13.18
N ILE A 74 6.81 1.21 12.60
CA ILE A 74 7.12 1.15 11.17
C ILE A 74 7.76 -0.19 10.83
N ILE A 75 8.71 -0.69 11.62
CA ILE A 75 9.34 -2.00 11.40
C ILE A 75 8.27 -3.10 11.39
N THR A 76 7.42 -3.13 12.42
CA THR A 76 6.31 -4.11 12.52
C THR A 76 5.37 -4.04 11.32
N LEU A 77 5.07 -2.83 10.83
CA LEU A 77 4.24 -2.65 9.63
C LEU A 77 4.92 -3.26 8.39
N PHE A 78 6.22 -3.04 8.19
CA PHE A 78 6.95 -3.61 7.05
C PHE A 78 7.05 -5.14 7.14
N ASP A 79 7.27 -5.68 8.34
CA ASP A 79 7.33 -7.13 8.55
C ASP A 79 6.00 -7.82 8.24
N ASP A 80 4.86 -7.21 8.58
CA ASP A 80 3.55 -7.72 8.17
C ASP A 80 3.29 -7.51 6.67
N ALA A 81 3.70 -6.36 6.11
CA ALA A 81 3.33 -5.98 4.74
C ALA A 81 4.13 -6.75 3.67
N PHE A 82 5.39 -7.11 3.90
CA PHE A 82 6.28 -7.64 2.86
C PHE A 82 6.70 -9.13 3.00
N PRO A 83 5.90 -10.06 3.55
CA PRO A 83 6.24 -11.47 3.48
C PRO A 83 6.10 -11.98 2.03
N PRO A 84 6.86 -13.02 1.62
CA PRO A 84 6.97 -13.45 0.22
C PRO A 84 5.63 -13.72 -0.47
N GLU A 85 4.65 -14.23 0.27
CA GLU A 85 3.32 -14.51 -0.24
C GLU A 85 2.56 -13.25 -0.65
N LYS A 86 2.61 -12.16 0.13
CA LYS A 86 1.95 -10.89 -0.22
C LYS A 86 2.70 -10.21 -1.37
N VAL A 87 4.04 -10.28 -1.33
CA VAL A 87 4.90 -9.71 -2.37
C VAL A 87 4.65 -10.36 -3.72
N GLY A 88 4.32 -11.66 -3.77
CA GLY A 88 3.99 -12.33 -5.02
C GLY A 88 2.68 -11.86 -5.67
N VAL A 89 1.72 -11.35 -4.88
CA VAL A 89 0.39 -10.96 -5.38
C VAL A 89 0.43 -9.64 -6.15
N GLU A 90 1.17 -8.64 -5.67
CA GLU A 90 1.25 -7.32 -6.32
C GLU A 90 1.73 -7.37 -7.79
N PRO A 91 2.88 -8.00 -8.14
CA PRO A 91 3.30 -8.11 -9.53
C PRO A 91 2.39 -9.04 -10.34
N ALA A 92 1.80 -10.07 -9.71
CA ALA A 92 0.83 -10.94 -10.40
C ALA A 92 -0.43 -10.17 -10.81
N TYR A 93 -0.90 -9.23 -9.98
CA TYR A 93 -1.99 -8.33 -10.32
C TYR A 93 -1.65 -7.43 -11.52
N LEU A 94 -0.46 -6.83 -11.50
CA LEU A 94 0.01 -5.94 -12.57
C LEU A 94 0.24 -6.68 -13.90
N ALA A 95 0.56 -7.98 -13.85
CA ALA A 95 0.75 -8.82 -15.03
C ALA A 95 -0.56 -9.24 -15.73
N ARG A 96 -1.72 -9.00 -15.11
CA ARG A 96 -3.02 -9.34 -15.70
C ARG A 96 -3.25 -8.57 -17.01
N PRO A 97 -3.86 -9.19 -18.04
CA PRO A 97 -4.18 -8.51 -19.29
C PRO A 97 -5.05 -7.25 -19.10
N GLU A 98 -5.96 -7.27 -18.13
CA GLU A 98 -6.88 -6.17 -17.83
C GLU A 98 -6.18 -5.01 -17.09
N SER A 99 -5.02 -5.27 -16.47
CA SER A 99 -4.23 -4.28 -15.70
C SER A 99 -3.28 -3.45 -16.56
N ARG A 100 -3.25 -3.61 -17.89
CA ARG A 100 -2.35 -2.83 -18.78
C ARG A 100 -2.52 -1.31 -18.72
N GLY A 101 -3.67 -0.85 -18.25
CA GLY A 101 -3.99 0.57 -18.06
C GLY A 101 -3.92 1.04 -16.60
N PHE A 102 -3.57 0.17 -15.66
CA PHE A 102 -3.55 0.48 -14.24
C PHE A 102 -2.57 1.60 -13.94
N GLU A 103 -3.02 2.62 -13.21
CA GLU A 103 -2.18 3.73 -12.71
C GLU A 103 -1.40 4.48 -13.82
N ARG A 104 -1.97 4.60 -15.03
CA ARG A 104 -1.34 5.38 -16.11
C ARG A 104 -1.17 6.84 -15.69
N PRO A 105 0.07 7.39 -15.69
CA PRO A 105 0.25 8.82 -15.53
C PRO A 105 -0.23 9.50 -16.80
N TYR A 106 -1.41 10.13 -16.73
CA TYR A 106 -2.03 10.93 -17.79
C TYR A 106 -2.20 10.20 -19.14
N GLY A 107 -3.04 9.17 -19.20
CA GLY A 107 -3.61 8.65 -20.47
C GLY A 107 -2.69 7.83 -21.37
#